data_AF-A0A7G5N1B7-F1
#
_entry.id   AF-A0A7G5N1B7-F1
#
_cell.length_a   1.000
_cell.length_b   1.000
_cell.length_c   1.000
_cell.angle_alpha   90.00
_cell.angle_beta   90.00
_cell.angle_gamma   90.00
#
_symmetry.space_group_name_H-M   'P 1'
#
loop_
_entity.id
_entity.type
_entity.pdbx_description
1 polymer ?
#
loop_
_entity_poly.entity_id
_entity_poly.type
_entity_poly.pdbx_seq_one_letter_code
_entity_poly.pdbx_strand_id
1 'polypeptide(L)'
;MPNALLYGVPYELFWHLNPAKLQPFKEAYQKKLEIDNQNAWLQGQYIRMAVGSVLDGKKCKYPDAPIGFDDETNASPEAGFLAWIEVFNSNFDIENK
;
A
#
# COMPACT_ATOMS: atom_id res chain seq x y z
N MET A 1 18.42 -4.59 22.38
CA MET A 1 17.07 -4.91 22.92
C MET A 1 15.97 -3.95 22.45
N PRO A 2 16.13 -2.60 22.48
CA PRO A 2 15.02 -1.68 22.16
C PRO A 2 14.43 -1.91 20.76
N ASN A 3 15.30 -2.15 19.77
CA ASN A 3 14.89 -2.25 18.37
C ASN A 3 14.06 -3.51 18.06
N ALA A 4 14.21 -4.60 18.81
CA ALA A 4 13.46 -5.83 18.54
C ALA A 4 11.98 -5.69 18.94
N LEU A 5 11.72 -4.98 20.05
CA LEU A 5 10.37 -4.61 20.46
C LEU A 5 9.74 -3.63 19.45
N LEU A 6 10.54 -2.68 18.94
CA LEU A 6 10.11 -1.76 17.89
C LEU A 6 9.66 -2.51 16.62
N TYR A 7 10.38 -3.56 16.23
CA TYR A 7 10.03 -4.38 15.07
C TYR A 7 8.79 -5.27 15.30
N GLY A 8 8.22 -5.29 16.51
CA GLY A 8 7.04 -6.07 16.85
C GLY A 8 7.33 -7.53 17.19
N VAL A 9 8.57 -7.87 17.56
CA VAL A 9 8.93 -9.23 17.98
C VAL A 9 8.40 -9.48 19.40
N PRO A 10 7.63 -10.56 19.65
CA PRO A 10 7.21 -10.94 20.99
C PRO A 10 8.41 -11.10 21.93
N TYR A 11 8.27 -10.63 23.17
CA TYR A 11 9.37 -10.63 24.15
C TYR A 11 9.97 -12.02 24.38
N GLU A 12 9.12 -13.03 24.53
CA GLU A 12 9.53 -14.43 24.69
C GLU A 12 10.29 -14.95 23.46
N LEU A 13 9.89 -14.56 22.25
CA LEU A 13 10.54 -14.99 21.03
C LEU A 13 11.93 -14.36 20.88
N PHE A 14 12.09 -13.10 21.31
CA PHE A 14 13.36 -12.37 21.20
C PHE A 14 14.54 -13.10 21.86
N TRP A 15 14.34 -13.65 23.06
CA TRP A 15 15.39 -14.34 23.81
C TRP A 15 15.83 -15.66 23.20
N HIS A 16 14.96 -16.30 22.41
CA HIS A 16 15.22 -17.59 21.78
C HIS A 16 15.61 -17.46 20.30
N LEU A 17 15.67 -16.22 19.77
CA LEU A 17 15.92 -15.97 18.35
C LEU A 17 17.41 -15.68 18.08
N ASN A 18 17.91 -16.23 16.97
CA ASN A 18 19.21 -15.86 16.43
C ASN A 18 19.10 -14.49 15.69
N PRO A 19 20.07 -13.57 15.85
CA PRO A 19 20.13 -12.31 15.10
C PRO A 19 19.86 -12.42 13.59
N ALA A 20 20.29 -13.51 12.93
CA ALA A 20 20.00 -13.73 11.50
C ALA A 20 18.49 -13.87 11.21
N LYS A 21 17.73 -14.45 12.14
CA LYS A 21 16.27 -14.61 12.03
C LYS A 21 15.51 -13.34 12.42
N LEU A 22 16.18 -12.30 12.93
CA LEU A 22 15.59 -10.99 13.23
C LEU A 22 15.42 -10.12 11.97
N GLN A 23 16.22 -10.40 10.95
CA GLN A 23 16.24 -9.64 9.70
C GLN A 23 14.87 -9.50 9.00
N PRO A 24 14.05 -10.56 8.83
CA PRO A 24 12.73 -10.41 8.22
C PRO A 24 11.79 -9.48 9.00
N PHE A 25 11.88 -9.44 10.34
CA PHE A 25 11.08 -8.51 11.15
C PHE A 25 11.50 -7.06 10.93
N LYS A 26 12.80 -6.81 10.80
CA LYS A 26 13.33 -5.49 10.48
C LYS A 26 12.85 -5.03 9.09
N GLU A 27 12.92 -5.90 8.09
CA GLU A 27 12.48 -5.59 6.73
C GLU A 27 10.97 -5.32 6.67
N ALA A 28 10.16 -6.14 7.35
CA ALA A 28 8.72 -5.91 7.48
C ALA A 28 8.41 -4.56 8.15
N TYR A 29 9.14 -4.21 9.21
CA TYR A 29 9.00 -2.92 9.88
C TYR A 29 9.39 -1.75 8.96
N GLN A 30 10.49 -1.87 8.21
CA GLN A 30 10.92 -0.85 7.25
C GLN A 30 9.86 -0.64 6.16
N LYS A 31 9.32 -1.72 5.61
CA LYS A 31 8.26 -1.65 4.60
C LYS A 31 7.00 -0.96 5.15
N LYS A 32 6.62 -1.25 6.41
CA LYS A 32 5.53 -0.55 7.09
C LYS A 32 5.81 0.95 7.18
N LEU A 33 7.02 1.34 7.59
CA LEU A 33 7.41 2.74 7.73
C LEU A 33 7.38 3.47 6.38
N GLU A 34 7.79 2.82 5.30
CA GLU A 34 7.71 3.36 3.95
C GLU A 34 6.26 3.62 3.52
N ILE A 35 5.35 2.66 3.77
CA ILE A 35 3.92 2.81 3.51
C ILE A 35 3.34 3.98 4.31
N ASP A 36 3.67 4.05 5.61
CA ASP A 36 3.19 5.14 6.48
C ASP A 36 3.69 6.51 6.00
N ASN A 37 4.95 6.58 5.53
CA ASN A 37 5.51 7.82 4.98
C ASN A 37 4.84 8.23 3.65
N GLN A 38 4.57 7.26 2.77
CA GLN A 38 3.81 7.50 1.55
C GLN A 38 2.39 8.00 1.84
N ASN A 39 1.72 7.38 2.82
CA ASN A 39 0.40 7.81 3.27
C ASN A 39 0.42 9.24 3.83
N ALA A 40 1.39 9.57 4.68
CA ALA A 40 1.55 10.92 5.23
C ALA A 40 1.81 11.96 4.12
N TRP A 41 2.61 11.60 3.11
CA TRP A 41 2.82 12.46 1.94
C TRP A 41 1.53 12.72 1.17
N LEU A 42 0.75 11.68 0.88
CA LEU A 42 -0.55 11.81 0.19
C LEU A 42 -1.53 12.66 1.00
N GLN A 43 -1.63 12.43 2.31
CA GLN A 43 -2.44 13.25 3.21
C GLN A 43 -2.03 14.73 3.15
N GLY A 44 -0.73 15.02 3.14
CA GLY A 44 -0.22 16.38 2.99
C GLY A 44 -0.68 17.05 1.69
N GLN A 45 -0.71 16.31 0.58
CA GLN A 45 -1.24 16.83 -0.69
C GLN A 45 -2.74 17.12 -0.60
N TYR A 46 -3.54 16.21 -0.04
CA TYR A 46 -4.97 16.46 0.16
C TYR A 46 -5.23 17.68 1.05
N ILE A 47 -4.50 17.83 2.15
CA ILE A 47 -4.63 19.00 3.03
C ILE A 47 -4.29 20.29 2.27
N ARG A 48 -3.19 20.28 1.51
CA ARG A 48 -2.79 21.43 0.67
C ARG A 48 -3.88 21.79 -0.33
N MET A 49 -4.48 20.81 -1.00
CA MET A 49 -5.58 21.04 -1.96
C MET A 49 -6.85 21.52 -1.27
N ALA A 50 -7.18 20.98 -0.09
CA ALA A 50 -8.32 21.44 0.70
C ALA A 50 -8.18 22.91 1.06
N VAL A 51 -7.04 23.31 1.62
CA VAL A 51 -6.75 24.72 1.94
C VAL A 51 -6.78 25.59 0.69
N GLY A 52 -6.17 25.13 -0.40
CA GLY A 52 -6.21 25.84 -1.69
C GLY A 52 -7.63 26.07 -2.20
N SER A 53 -8.52 25.09 -2.04
CA SER A 53 -9.92 25.19 -2.48
C SER A 53 -10.76 26.15 -1.66
N VAL A 54 -10.46 26.29 -0.37
CA VAL A 54 -11.11 27.29 0.50
C VAL A 54 -10.64 28.69 0.14
N LEU A 55 -9.36 28.88 -0.16
CA LEU A 55 -8.77 30.20 -0.44
C LEU A 55 -9.06 30.71 -1.86
N ASP A 56 -8.98 29.84 -2.88
CA ASP A 56 -9.22 30.19 -4.28
C ASP A 56 -9.93 29.05 -5.03
N GLY A 57 -11.18 28.78 -4.63
CA GLY A 57 -12.00 27.68 -5.16
C GLY A 57 -12.35 27.76 -6.66
N LYS A 58 -12.01 28.88 -7.33
CA LYS A 58 -12.14 28.98 -8.80
C LYS A 58 -10.93 28.37 -9.52
N LYS A 59 -9.73 28.53 -8.97
CA LYS A 59 -8.49 28.04 -9.58
C LYS A 59 -8.04 26.69 -9.03
N CYS A 60 -8.32 26.42 -7.76
CA CYS A 60 -7.90 25.20 -7.07
C CYS A 60 -9.14 24.46 -6.59
N LYS A 61 -9.67 23.51 -7.36
CA LYS A 61 -10.74 22.64 -6.89
C LYS A 61 -10.16 21.45 -6.12
N TYR A 62 -10.90 21.00 -5.13
CA TYR A 62 -10.58 19.73 -4.48
C TYR A 62 -10.89 18.57 -5.45
N PRO A 63 -10.07 17.51 -5.51
CA PRO A 63 -10.34 16.37 -6.39
C PRO A 63 -11.61 15.61 -6.00
N ASP A 64 -12.39 15.19 -6.99
CA ASP A 64 -13.58 14.33 -6.78
C ASP A 64 -13.20 12.84 -6.65
N ALA A 65 -12.00 12.46 -7.08
CA ALA A 65 -11.48 11.10 -7.04
C ALA A 65 -10.10 11.04 -6.36
N PRO A 66 -9.71 9.87 -5.81
CA PRO A 66 -8.42 9.72 -5.17
C PRO A 66 -7.25 9.89 -6.15
N ILE A 67 -6.21 10.63 -5.73
CA ILE A 67 -4.97 10.81 -6.48
C ILE A 67 -4.30 9.44 -6.68
N GLY A 68 -3.95 9.12 -7.93
CA GLY A 68 -3.28 7.86 -8.28
C GLY A 68 -4.24 6.68 -8.51
N PHE A 69 -5.54 6.90 -8.31
CA PHE A 69 -6.57 6.07 -8.93
C PHE A 69 -6.94 6.73 -10.25
N ASP A 70 -5.99 6.73 -11.18
CA ASP A 70 -6.36 6.97 -12.57
C ASP A 70 -7.23 5.80 -12.98
N ASP A 71 -8.47 6.09 -13.37
CA ASP A 71 -9.35 5.12 -13.99
C ASP A 71 -8.65 4.60 -15.25
N GLU A 72 -7.96 3.46 -15.15
CA GLU A 72 -7.54 2.65 -16.30
C GLU A 72 -8.75 2.05 -17.05
N THR A 73 -9.94 2.65 -16.97
CA THR A 73 -11.12 2.29 -17.78
C THR A 73 -11.15 2.99 -19.14
N ASN A 74 -9.98 3.28 -19.72
CA ASN A 74 -9.84 3.24 -21.18
C ASN A 74 -9.45 1.82 -21.66
N ALA A 75 -9.35 0.83 -20.78
CA ALA A 75 -9.34 -0.56 -21.18
C ALA A 75 -10.74 -0.95 -21.69
N SER A 76 -10.81 -1.43 -22.95
CA SER A 76 -12.03 -2.01 -23.51
C SER A 76 -12.60 -3.05 -22.53
N PRO A 77 -13.94 -3.14 -22.35
CA PRO A 77 -14.56 -4.17 -21.52
C PRO A 77 -14.04 -5.60 -21.78
N GLU A 78 -13.58 -5.86 -23.01
CA GLU A 78 -12.95 -7.11 -23.41
C GLU A 78 -11.60 -7.37 -22.70
N ALA A 79 -10.79 -6.34 -22.49
CA ALA A 79 -9.50 -6.48 -21.81
C ALA A 79 -9.67 -6.85 -20.33
N GLY A 80 -10.68 -6.28 -19.66
CA GLY A 80 -11.05 -6.65 -18.30
C GLY A 80 -11.53 -8.11 -18.20
N PHE A 81 -12.31 -8.55 -19.19
CA PHE A 81 -12.80 -9.93 -19.23
C PHE A 81 -11.67 -10.95 -19.52
N LEU A 82 -10.73 -10.64 -20.41
CA LEU A 82 -9.58 -11.50 -20.70
C LEU A 82 -8.65 -11.65 -19.49
N ALA A 83 -8.38 -10.55 -18.77
CA ALA A 83 -7.61 -10.58 -17.53
C ALA A 83 -8.29 -11.47 -16.47
N TRP A 84 -9.62 -11.44 -16.40
CA TRP A 84 -10.38 -12.31 -15.51
C TRP A 84 -10.26 -13.79 -15.88
N ILE A 85 -10.34 -14.15 -17.18
CA ILE A 85 -10.16 -15.53 -17.65
C ILE A 85 -8.77 -16.06 -17.28
N GLU A 86 -7.73 -15.26 -17.48
CA GLU A 86 -6.35 -15.66 -17.19
C GLU A 86 -6.16 -15.98 -15.70
N VAL A 87 -6.67 -15.12 -14.81
CA VAL A 87 -6.64 -15.35 -13.36
C VAL A 87 -7.48 -16.57 -12.98
N PHE A 88 -8.66 -16.74 -13.59
CA PHE A 88 -9.55 -17.87 -13.32
C PHE A 88 -8.90 -19.21 -13.71
N ASN A 89 -8.31 -19.29 -14.90
CA ASN A 89 -7.64 -20.50 -15.38
C ASN A 89 -6.40 -20.83 -14.53
N SER A 90 -5.64 -19.81 -14.13
CA SER A 90 -4.48 -19.98 -13.24
C SER A 90 -4.87 -20.63 -11.91
N ASN A 91 -6.02 -20.25 -11.35
CA ASN A 91 -6.54 -20.84 -10.12
C ASN A 91 -7.03 -22.30 -10.33
N PHE A 92 -7.60 -22.61 -11.49
CA PHE A 92 -8.06 -23.97 -11.82
C PHE A 92 -6.92 -24.96 -12.07
N ASP A 93 -5.80 -24.50 -12.63
CA ASP A 93 -4.59 -25.31 -12.84
C ASP A 93 -3.86 -25.63 -11.52
N ILE A 94 -4.04 -24.80 -10.49
CA ILE A 94 -3.53 -25.07 -9.13
C ILE A 94 -4.37 -26.16 -8.43
N GLU A 95 -5.68 -26.22 -8.70
CA GLU A 95 -6.58 -27.22 -8.09
C GLU A 95 -6.46 -28.62 -8.72
N ASN A 96 -5.92 -28.76 -9.94
CA ASN A 96 -5.76 -30.04 -10.63
C ASN A 96 -4.35 -30.66 -10.52
N LYS A 97 -3.53 -30.20 -9.56
CA LYS A 97 -2.21 -30.76 -9.24
C LYS A 97 -2.16 -31.34 -7.84
#